data_AF-A0A0D3DXI6-F1
#
_entry.id   AF-A0A0D3DXI6-F1
#
_cell.length_a   1.000
_cell.length_b   1.000
_cell.length_c   1.000
_cell.angle_alpha   90.00
_cell.angle_beta   90.00
_cell.angle_gamma   90.00
#
_symmetry.space_group_name_H-M   'P 1'
#
loop_
_entity.id
_entity.type
_entity.pdbx_description
1 polymer ?
#
loop_
_entity_poly.entity_id
_entity_poly.type
_entity_poly.pdbx_seq_one_letter_code
_entity_poly.pdbx_strand_id
1 'polypeptide(L)'
;MYVTRRLSEYQRNPLELEQRPPEGPNSGVLVIQDEESRPLSCFGLCYGQDLKGLPFPQNAKLTVSYSDGDDSYHDPVLFIPVLDQPLSSNCYYVIIRRGKHSGEASASAKEEDRVPCCVCFNYVPEAKPRQADPYDIYQQFEIHQRKSYYYSATSVSPDGVPPWFLKRKNWRVGYSTSQDFGLIDDAKGINTMRRSKLPGDFNTSVVVGKWYVPFIFVKERDAKAQIKRSTYYSMTLRQSWEEVY
;
A
#
# COMPACT_ATOMS: atom_id res chain seq x y z
N MET A 1 0.11 -11.89 4.86
CA MET A 1 -0.73 -12.05 3.65
C MET A 1 -1.86 -11.05 3.67
N TYR A 2 -2.43 -10.69 2.52
CA TYR A 2 -3.47 -9.67 2.47
C TYR A 2 -4.78 -10.21 1.91
N VAL A 3 -5.87 -9.87 2.59
CA VAL A 3 -7.21 -9.93 2.00
C VAL A 3 -7.48 -8.64 1.22
N THR A 4 -8.46 -8.65 0.32
CA THR A 4 -8.91 -7.44 -0.38
C THR A 4 -10.29 -7.01 0.07
N ARG A 5 -10.50 -5.69 0.06
CA ARG A 5 -11.78 -5.03 0.33
C ARG A 5 -11.98 -3.88 -0.65
N ARG A 6 -13.23 -3.58 -0.98
CA ARG A 6 -13.55 -2.52 -1.93
C ARG A 6 -13.57 -1.18 -1.21
N LEU A 7 -13.12 -0.13 -1.88
CA LEU A 7 -13.12 1.21 -1.27
C LEU A 7 -14.55 1.70 -1.00
N SER A 8 -15.52 1.36 -1.86
CA SER A 8 -16.93 1.71 -1.63
C SER A 8 -17.53 1.05 -0.38
N GLU A 9 -17.07 -0.14 0.01
CA GLU A 9 -17.49 -0.82 1.26
C GLU A 9 -17.15 0.08 2.47
N TYR A 10 -15.92 0.61 2.52
CA TYR A 10 -15.49 1.52 3.59
C TYR A 10 -16.14 2.90 3.55
N GLN A 11 -16.43 3.42 2.36
CA GLN A 11 -17.13 4.70 2.23
C GLN A 11 -18.57 4.62 2.78
N ARG A 12 -19.23 3.47 2.61
CA ARG A 12 -20.57 3.22 3.15
C ARG A 12 -20.54 2.92 4.65
N ASN A 13 -19.50 2.24 5.13
CA ASN A 13 -19.35 1.90 6.54
C ASN A 13 -17.93 2.23 7.06
N PRO A 14 -17.65 3.49 7.43
CA PRO A 14 -16.31 3.91 7.86
C PRO A 14 -15.80 3.20 9.12
N LEU A 15 -16.68 2.67 9.96
CA LEU A 15 -16.31 1.92 11.17
C LEU A 15 -15.53 0.64 10.86
N GLU A 16 -15.66 0.09 9.64
CA GLU A 16 -14.87 -1.08 9.23
C GLU A 16 -13.37 -0.77 9.06
N LEU A 17 -12.99 0.51 8.94
CA LEU A 17 -11.57 0.91 8.87
C LEU A 17 -10.84 0.66 10.18
N GLU A 18 -11.54 0.66 11.32
CA GLU A 18 -10.99 0.41 12.65
C GLU A 18 -10.81 -1.08 12.94
N GLN A 19 -11.44 -1.95 12.16
CA GLN A 19 -11.33 -3.38 12.35
C GLN A 19 -9.92 -3.84 11.98
N ARG A 20 -9.36 -4.69 12.85
CA ARG A 20 -8.10 -5.36 12.53
C ARG A 20 -8.29 -6.32 11.36
N PRO A 21 -7.23 -6.58 10.59
CA PRO A 21 -7.26 -7.58 9.54
C PRO A 21 -7.86 -8.92 10.04
N PRO A 22 -8.74 -9.57 9.28
CA PRO A 22 -9.57 -10.67 9.76
C PRO A 22 -8.81 -11.98 10.01
N GLU A 23 -7.49 -12.02 9.79
CA GLU A 23 -6.70 -13.24 9.80
C GLU A 23 -5.51 -13.12 10.75
N GLY A 24 -4.83 -14.24 10.98
CA GLY A 24 -3.75 -14.37 11.95
C GLY A 24 -2.60 -13.34 11.80
N PRO A 25 -1.58 -13.45 12.66
CA PRO A 25 -0.49 -12.47 12.70
C PRO A 25 0.19 -12.30 11.33
N ASN A 26 0.75 -11.12 11.10
CA ASN A 26 1.32 -10.67 9.84
C ASN A 26 0.30 -10.68 8.68
N SER A 27 -0.93 -10.26 8.95
CA SER A 27 -1.97 -10.08 7.93
C SER A 27 -2.31 -8.62 7.70
N GLY A 28 -2.91 -8.31 6.55
CA GLY A 28 -3.27 -6.95 6.18
C GLY A 28 -4.47 -6.91 5.24
N VAL A 29 -4.90 -5.70 4.90
CA VAL A 29 -5.99 -5.48 3.94
C VAL A 29 -5.47 -4.61 2.79
N LEU A 30 -5.66 -5.07 1.55
CA LEU A 30 -5.47 -4.23 0.36
C LEU A 30 -6.83 -3.66 -0.07
N VAL A 31 -6.83 -2.40 -0.41
CA VAL A 31 -8.03 -1.67 -0.83
C VAL A 31 -8.07 -1.61 -2.35
N ILE A 32 -9.17 -2.08 -2.93
CA ILE A 32 -9.44 -2.02 -4.36
C ILE A 32 -10.38 -0.85 -4.61
N GLN A 33 -9.95 0.10 -5.45
CA GLN A 33 -10.85 1.11 -5.99
C GLN A 33 -11.76 0.46 -7.03
N ASP A 34 -12.99 0.22 -6.65
CA ASP A 34 -14.08 -0.22 -7.52
C ASP A 34 -14.75 0.98 -8.21
N GLU A 35 -15.62 0.72 -9.19
CA GLU A 35 -16.24 1.74 -10.03
C GLU A 35 -17.05 2.78 -9.24
N GLU A 36 -17.78 2.36 -8.20
CA GLU A 36 -18.60 3.23 -7.35
C GLU A 36 -17.74 4.21 -6.54
N SER A 37 -16.55 3.77 -6.12
CA SER A 37 -15.63 4.56 -5.31
C SER A 37 -14.78 5.55 -6.13
N ARG A 38 -14.94 5.59 -7.46
CA ARG A 38 -14.15 6.48 -8.32
C ARG A 38 -14.52 7.94 -8.02
N PRO A 39 -13.53 8.82 -7.81
CA PRO A 39 -13.81 10.22 -7.56
C PRO A 39 -14.44 10.83 -8.81
N LEU A 40 -15.63 11.38 -8.64
CA LEU A 40 -16.30 12.16 -9.66
C LEU A 40 -15.85 13.63 -9.55
N SER A 41 -15.64 14.26 -10.69
CA SER A 41 -15.45 15.69 -10.85
C SER A 41 -16.52 16.27 -11.78
N CYS A 42 -16.52 17.59 -11.95
CA CYS A 42 -17.42 18.29 -12.89
C CYS A 42 -18.90 17.91 -12.69
N PHE A 43 -19.41 17.96 -11.45
CA PHE A 43 -20.79 17.58 -11.12
C PHE A 43 -21.20 16.15 -11.53
N GLY A 44 -20.26 15.21 -11.55
CA GLY A 44 -20.52 13.81 -11.94
C GLY A 44 -20.25 13.49 -13.40
N LEU A 45 -19.81 14.47 -14.20
CA LEU A 45 -19.63 14.31 -15.65
C LEU A 45 -18.23 13.81 -16.04
N CYS A 46 -17.26 13.86 -15.13
CA CYS A 46 -15.87 13.46 -15.38
C CYS A 46 -15.31 12.71 -14.17
N TYR A 47 -14.22 11.97 -14.36
CA TYR A 47 -13.44 11.45 -13.25
C TYR A 47 -12.44 12.50 -12.76
N GLY A 48 -12.36 12.70 -11.44
CA GLY A 48 -11.35 13.57 -10.84
C GLY A 48 -9.94 13.05 -11.07
N GLN A 49 -8.93 13.93 -11.04
CA GLN A 49 -7.53 13.52 -11.23
C GLN A 49 -6.77 13.29 -9.92
N ASP A 50 -7.27 13.83 -8.81
CA ASP A 50 -6.68 13.72 -7.48
C ASP A 50 -7.51 12.77 -6.59
N LEU A 51 -6.84 11.90 -5.84
CA LEU A 51 -7.50 11.09 -4.82
C LEU A 51 -7.94 11.94 -3.63
N LYS A 52 -9.16 11.70 -3.20
CA LYS A 52 -9.77 12.29 -2.02
C LYS A 52 -9.95 11.24 -0.95
N GLY A 53 -9.26 11.43 0.17
CA GLY A 53 -9.44 10.59 1.35
C GLY A 53 -8.46 9.45 1.47
N LEU A 54 -8.51 8.83 2.63
CA LEU A 54 -7.86 7.57 2.97
C LEU A 54 -8.96 6.51 3.16
N PRO A 55 -8.63 5.21 2.99
CA PRO A 55 -7.32 4.66 2.64
C PRO A 55 -6.97 4.79 1.16
N PHE A 56 -5.68 4.82 0.83
CA PHE A 56 -5.24 4.80 -0.57
C PHE A 56 -5.50 3.44 -1.23
N PRO A 57 -5.98 3.40 -2.49
CA PRO A 57 -6.20 2.15 -3.21
C PRO A 57 -4.91 1.53 -3.76
N GLN A 58 -4.82 0.21 -3.71
CA GLN A 58 -3.66 -0.59 -4.12
C GLN A 58 -3.72 -1.09 -5.56
N ASN A 59 -4.88 -1.02 -6.22
CA ASN A 59 -5.06 -1.35 -7.64
C ASN A 59 -4.84 -0.14 -8.58
N ALA A 60 -4.49 1.04 -8.05
CA ALA A 60 -4.31 2.27 -8.82
C ALA A 60 -2.85 2.75 -8.79
N LYS A 61 -2.42 3.37 -9.89
CA LYS A 61 -1.10 4.00 -9.97
C LYS A 61 -1.12 5.36 -9.29
N LEU A 62 -0.38 5.48 -8.20
CA LEU A 62 -0.33 6.70 -7.41
C LEU A 62 0.95 7.50 -7.68
N THR A 63 0.82 8.82 -7.64
CA THR A 63 1.93 9.77 -7.75
C THR A 63 1.74 10.84 -6.70
N VAL A 64 2.69 10.97 -5.78
CA VAL A 64 2.75 12.11 -4.86
C VAL A 64 3.21 13.31 -5.67
N SER A 65 2.48 14.43 -5.57
CA SER A 65 2.80 15.66 -6.28
C SER A 65 2.84 16.86 -5.35
N TYR A 66 3.82 17.73 -5.55
CA TYR A 66 3.95 19.00 -4.83
C TYR A 66 4.67 20.04 -5.69
N SER A 67 4.48 21.31 -5.34
CA SER A 67 5.13 22.43 -6.04
C SER A 67 6.03 23.21 -5.08
N ASP A 68 7.23 23.56 -5.51
CA ASP A 68 8.16 24.40 -4.75
C ASP A 68 8.54 25.62 -5.60
N GLY A 69 7.95 26.77 -5.28
CA GLY A 69 7.97 27.92 -6.19
C GLY A 69 7.30 27.59 -7.51
N ASP A 70 8.05 27.74 -8.61
CA ASP A 70 7.60 27.47 -9.98
C ASP A 70 7.80 26.00 -10.39
N ASP A 71 8.56 25.22 -9.62
CA ASP A 71 8.86 23.82 -9.95
C ASP A 71 7.76 22.87 -9.45
N SER A 72 7.37 21.90 -10.29
CA SER A 72 6.48 20.81 -9.92
C SER A 72 7.23 19.48 -9.85
N TYR A 73 7.02 18.76 -8.75
CA TYR A 73 7.65 17.48 -8.47
C TYR A 73 6.61 16.36 -8.46
N HIS A 74 7.01 15.20 -8.95
CA HIS A 74 6.13 14.04 -9.14
C HIS A 74 6.86 12.75 -8.76
N ASP A 75 6.46 12.17 -7.63
CA ASP A 75 7.05 10.95 -7.08
C ASP A 75 6.09 9.77 -7.27
N PRO A 76 6.33 8.93 -8.29
CA PRO A 76 5.50 7.75 -8.53
C PRO A 76 5.79 6.69 -7.47
N VAL A 77 4.80 6.41 -6.62
CA VAL A 77 4.95 5.52 -5.46
C VAL A 77 3.84 4.48 -5.38
N LEU A 78 4.10 3.44 -4.60
CA LEU A 78 3.13 2.45 -4.19
C LEU A 78 3.00 2.50 -2.66
N PHE A 79 1.77 2.69 -2.17
CA PHE A 79 1.44 2.64 -0.76
C PHE A 79 0.92 1.25 -0.42
N ILE A 80 1.66 0.49 0.39
CA ILE A 80 1.25 -0.83 0.88
C ILE A 80 0.90 -0.70 2.36
N PRO A 81 -0.33 -1.00 2.80
CA PRO A 81 -0.71 -0.91 4.22
C PRO A 81 0.20 -1.79 5.09
N VAL A 82 0.61 -1.25 6.24
CA VAL A 82 1.43 -1.99 7.22
C VAL A 82 0.65 -3.19 7.77
N LEU A 83 1.37 -4.29 8.02
CA LEU A 83 0.80 -5.52 8.56
C LEU A 83 0.30 -5.32 9.99
N ASP A 84 -0.72 -6.10 10.38
CA ASP A 84 -1.31 -6.15 11.72
C ASP A 84 -1.89 -4.84 12.25
N GLN A 85 -2.05 -3.84 11.37
CA GLN A 85 -2.65 -2.56 11.69
C GLN A 85 -4.02 -2.42 11.01
N PRO A 86 -5.01 -1.77 11.67
CA PRO A 86 -6.25 -1.37 11.01
C PRO A 86 -5.96 -0.32 9.93
N LEU A 87 -6.81 -0.22 8.91
CA LEU A 87 -6.64 0.78 7.85
C LEU A 87 -6.78 2.22 8.38
N SER A 88 -7.52 2.41 9.48
CA SER A 88 -7.64 3.71 10.16
C SER A 88 -6.32 4.24 10.74
N SER A 89 -5.30 3.38 10.92
CA SER A 89 -3.95 3.81 11.32
C SER A 89 -3.26 4.65 10.25
N ASN A 90 -3.68 4.53 8.98
CA ASN A 90 -3.06 5.20 7.84
C ASN A 90 -1.54 4.95 7.73
N CYS A 91 -1.06 3.82 8.24
CA CYS A 91 0.34 3.42 8.17
C CYS A 91 0.62 2.65 6.88
N TYR A 92 1.63 3.08 6.12
CA TYR A 92 2.03 2.46 4.86
C TYR A 92 3.54 2.29 4.74
N TYR A 93 3.95 1.22 4.06
CA TYR A 93 5.23 1.19 3.36
C TYR A 93 5.10 2.01 2.07
N VAL A 94 6.06 2.89 1.80
CA VAL A 94 6.08 3.74 0.61
C VAL A 94 7.17 3.29 -0.34
N ILE A 95 6.79 2.59 -1.41
CA ILE A 95 7.73 1.99 -2.35
C ILE A 95 7.84 2.83 -3.62
N ILE A 96 9.06 3.08 -4.07
CA ILE A 96 9.32 3.86 -5.28
C ILE A 96 8.97 3.01 -6.50
N ARG A 97 8.08 3.52 -7.36
CA ARG A 97 7.54 2.75 -8.50
C ARG A 97 8.36 2.91 -9.78
N ARG A 98 9.08 4.02 -9.95
CA ARG A 98 9.84 4.30 -11.18
C ARG A 98 11.15 5.02 -10.86
N GLY A 99 12.08 4.97 -11.81
CA GLY A 99 13.37 5.64 -11.71
C GLY A 99 14.49 4.71 -11.27
N LYS A 100 15.57 5.30 -10.74
CA LYS A 100 16.78 4.58 -10.32
C LYS A 100 16.47 3.59 -9.18
N HIS A 101 15.74 4.05 -8.18
CA HIS A 101 15.39 3.33 -6.95
C HIS A 101 14.07 2.54 -7.05
N SER A 102 13.66 2.19 -8.27
CA SER A 102 12.40 1.48 -8.50
C SER A 102 12.38 0.12 -7.79
N GLY A 103 11.35 -0.13 -6.97
CA GLY A 103 11.20 -1.33 -6.14
C GLY A 103 11.76 -1.19 -4.72
N GLU A 104 12.51 -0.12 -4.43
CA GLU A 104 13.05 0.16 -3.10
C GLU A 104 12.03 0.90 -2.23
N ALA A 105 12.05 0.61 -0.94
CA ALA A 105 11.27 1.31 0.07
C ALA A 105 11.92 2.65 0.42
N SER A 106 11.07 3.66 0.56
CA SER A 106 11.46 4.94 1.18
C SER A 106 11.78 4.68 2.65
N ALA A 107 12.78 5.39 3.18
CA ALA A 107 13.19 5.25 4.57
C ALA A 107 13.30 6.63 5.21
N SER A 108 12.97 6.70 6.49
CA SER A 108 13.28 7.83 7.34
C SER A 108 14.77 7.86 7.66
N ALA A 109 15.36 9.04 7.62
CA ALA A 109 16.63 9.31 8.27
C ALA A 109 16.43 9.33 9.79
N LYS A 110 17.52 9.30 10.55
CA LYS A 110 17.43 9.43 11.99
C LYS A 110 17.82 10.83 12.43
N GLU A 111 17.14 11.34 13.43
CA GLU A 111 17.46 12.65 14.02
C GLU A 111 18.90 12.70 14.59
N GLU A 112 19.45 11.55 15.02
CA GLU A 112 20.84 11.40 15.47
C GLU A 112 21.88 11.64 14.36
N ASP A 113 21.52 11.43 13.09
CA ASP A 113 22.41 11.63 11.94
C ASP A 113 22.52 13.12 11.53
N ARG A 114 22.02 14.03 12.36
CA ARG A 114 22.07 15.47 12.10
C ARG A 114 23.50 15.95 11.93
N VAL A 115 23.77 16.57 10.79
CA VAL A 115 25.07 17.16 10.45
C VAL A 115 25.00 18.69 10.45
N PRO A 116 26.09 19.37 10.83
CA PRO A 116 26.20 20.83 10.68
C PRO A 116 26.27 21.23 9.21
N CYS A 117 25.61 22.35 8.87
CA CYS A 117 25.59 22.95 7.54
C CYS A 117 25.63 24.47 7.64
N CYS A 118 26.72 25.08 7.19
CA CYS A 118 27.00 26.51 7.36
C CYS A 118 27.02 26.95 8.85
N VAL A 119 27.49 28.17 9.11
CA VAL A 119 27.89 28.64 10.46
C VAL A 119 26.76 28.60 11.51
N CYS A 120 25.48 28.46 11.11
CA CYS A 120 24.32 28.48 12.01
C CYS A 120 23.21 27.45 11.70
N PHE A 121 23.36 26.53 10.74
CA PHE A 121 22.29 25.57 10.42
C PHE A 121 22.75 24.13 10.66
N ASN A 122 21.81 23.28 11.05
CA ASN A 122 22.01 21.84 11.11
C ASN A 122 20.89 21.18 10.29
N TYR A 123 21.18 20.10 9.58
CA TYR A 123 20.16 19.33 8.86
C TYR A 123 20.39 17.84 9.04
N VAL A 124 19.33 17.07 8.86
CA VAL A 124 19.40 15.61 8.82
C VAL A 124 19.51 15.20 7.35
N PRO A 125 20.61 14.57 6.92
CA PRO A 125 20.73 14.06 5.56
C PRO A 125 19.63 13.05 5.27
N GLU A 126 19.07 13.08 4.06
CA GLU A 126 18.03 12.12 3.70
C GLU A 126 18.57 10.69 3.66
N ALA A 127 17.82 9.77 4.25
CA ALA A 127 18.06 8.35 4.08
C ALA A 127 17.78 7.97 2.63
N LYS A 128 18.72 7.23 2.03
CA LYS A 128 18.52 6.69 0.69
C LYS A 128 17.45 5.59 0.74
N PRO A 129 16.61 5.47 -0.31
CA PRO A 129 15.76 4.31 -0.48
C PRO A 129 16.59 3.03 -0.45
N ARG A 130 16.02 1.95 0.09
CA ARG A 130 16.69 0.67 0.25
C ARG A 130 15.73 -0.49 0.10
N GLN A 131 16.24 -1.71 0.14
CA GLN A 131 15.41 -2.91 0.06
C GLN A 131 14.33 -2.89 1.15
N ALA A 132 13.10 -3.25 0.76
CA ALA A 132 11.97 -3.28 1.68
C ALA A 132 12.23 -4.30 2.80
N ASP A 133 12.07 -3.86 4.05
CA ASP A 133 12.12 -4.68 5.25
C ASP A 133 10.83 -4.46 6.06
N PRO A 134 9.97 -5.49 6.17
CA PRO A 134 8.72 -5.42 6.92
C PRO A 134 8.89 -5.01 8.39
N TYR A 135 10.04 -5.32 8.98
CA TYR A 135 10.29 -5.09 10.41
C TYR A 135 10.99 -3.76 10.68
N ASP A 136 11.40 -3.06 9.63
CA ASP A 136 12.07 -1.76 9.73
C ASP A 136 11.04 -0.64 9.89
N ILE A 137 10.86 -0.18 11.14
CA ILE A 137 9.93 0.91 11.47
C ILE A 137 10.27 2.23 10.79
N TYR A 138 11.51 2.43 10.33
CA TYR A 138 11.89 3.63 9.58
C TYR A 138 11.38 3.59 8.14
N GLN A 139 10.89 2.46 7.63
CA GLN A 139 10.26 2.36 6.30
C GLN A 139 8.73 2.50 6.36
N GLN A 140 8.19 2.75 7.56
CA GLN A 140 6.76 2.88 7.79
C GLN A 140 6.40 4.35 8.04
N PHE A 141 5.34 4.80 7.37
CA PHE A 141 4.91 6.19 7.41
C PHE A 141 3.42 6.26 7.73
N GLU A 142 3.07 7.11 8.68
CA GLU A 142 1.70 7.47 8.96
C GLU A 142 1.31 8.65 8.06
N ILE A 143 0.23 8.48 7.30
CA ILE A 143 -0.28 9.50 6.39
C ILE A 143 -1.41 10.28 7.04
N HIS A 144 -1.23 11.59 7.11
CA HIS A 144 -2.18 12.53 7.69
C HIS A 144 -2.89 13.30 6.59
N GLN A 145 -4.22 13.33 6.64
CA GLN A 145 -5.04 14.18 5.78
C GLN A 145 -5.54 15.40 6.57
N ARG A 146 -5.06 16.61 6.24
CA ARG A 146 -5.47 17.85 6.94
C ARG A 146 -6.67 18.54 6.31
N LYS A 147 -6.75 18.48 4.98
CA LYS A 147 -7.80 19.06 4.15
C LYS A 147 -8.16 18.03 3.08
N SER A 148 -9.29 18.23 2.41
CA SER A 148 -9.87 17.23 1.49
C SER A 148 -8.90 16.63 0.45
N TYR A 149 -7.83 17.32 0.04
CA TYR A 149 -6.92 16.85 -1.02
C TYR A 149 -5.43 16.97 -0.65
N TYR A 150 -5.12 17.35 0.60
CA TYR A 150 -3.78 17.70 1.01
C TYR A 150 -3.31 16.81 2.16
N TYR A 151 -2.16 16.21 1.95
CA TYR A 151 -1.57 15.23 2.85
C TYR A 151 -0.22 15.70 3.39
N SER A 152 0.21 15.03 4.44
CA SER A 152 1.55 15.08 5.03
C SER A 152 1.84 13.72 5.65
N ALA A 153 3.11 13.36 5.81
CA ALA A 153 3.46 12.11 6.49
C ALA A 153 4.40 12.34 7.67
N THR A 154 4.30 11.47 8.66
CA THR A 154 5.27 11.32 9.75
C THR A 154 5.91 9.94 9.69
N SER A 155 7.09 9.80 10.26
CA SER A 155 7.68 8.48 10.46
C SER A 155 6.93 7.77 11.58
N VAL A 156 6.77 6.46 11.45
CA VAL A 156 6.33 5.64 12.59
C VAL A 156 7.45 5.50 13.62
N SER A 157 8.72 5.62 13.20
CA SER A 157 9.84 5.66 14.14
C SER A 157 9.83 6.97 14.95
N PRO A 158 9.95 6.93 16.28
CA PRO A 158 9.90 8.14 17.14
C PRO A 158 10.98 9.20 16.82
N ASP A 159 12.14 8.74 16.35
CA ASP A 159 13.31 9.55 15.97
C ASP A 159 13.47 9.67 14.44
N GLY A 160 12.50 9.16 13.68
CA GLY A 160 12.55 9.09 12.23
C GLY A 160 12.17 10.41 11.58
N VAL A 161 13.01 10.90 10.68
CA VAL A 161 12.75 12.04 9.80
C VAL A 161 12.39 11.52 8.40
N PRO A 162 11.13 11.64 7.94
CA PRO A 162 10.73 11.19 6.61
C PRO A 162 11.49 11.89 5.48
N PRO A 163 11.60 11.26 4.29
CA PRO A 163 12.14 11.92 3.12
C PRO A 163 11.30 13.14 2.75
N TRP A 164 11.91 14.12 2.09
CA TRP A 164 11.35 15.44 1.87
C TRP A 164 9.97 15.42 1.22
N PHE A 165 9.78 14.60 0.18
CA PHE A 165 8.51 14.49 -0.55
C PHE A 165 7.35 14.03 0.34
N LEU A 166 7.62 13.27 1.40
CA LEU A 166 6.63 12.82 2.39
C LEU A 166 6.48 13.79 3.56
N LYS A 167 7.60 14.35 4.05
CA LYS A 167 7.65 15.26 5.20
C LYS A 167 6.97 16.60 4.93
N ARG A 168 7.04 17.09 3.69
CA ARG A 168 6.47 18.38 3.31
C ARG A 168 4.96 18.38 3.53
N LYS A 169 4.42 19.55 3.87
CA LYS A 169 2.97 19.72 4.02
C LYS A 169 2.33 19.99 2.67
N ASN A 170 1.08 19.55 2.52
CA ASN A 170 0.23 19.88 1.39
C ASN A 170 0.66 19.25 0.05
N TRP A 171 1.28 18.08 0.06
CA TRP A 171 1.37 17.28 -1.17
C TRP A 171 0.01 16.65 -1.49
N ARG A 172 -0.21 16.35 -2.76
CA ARG A 172 -1.42 15.71 -3.29
C ARG A 172 -1.07 14.32 -3.82
N VAL A 173 -2.10 13.51 -4.07
CA VAL A 173 -1.95 12.21 -4.72
C VAL A 173 -2.74 12.22 -6.02
N GLY A 174 -2.03 12.31 -7.13
CA GLY A 174 -2.61 12.02 -8.43
C GLY A 174 -2.78 10.51 -8.59
N TYR A 175 -3.87 10.08 -9.22
CA TYR A 175 -4.08 8.65 -9.52
C TYR A 175 -4.36 8.41 -11.00
N SER A 176 -3.91 7.26 -11.50
CA SER A 176 -4.19 6.79 -12.86
C SER A 176 -4.70 5.36 -12.83
N THR A 177 -5.85 5.13 -13.46
CA THR A 177 -6.51 3.81 -13.59
C THR A 177 -6.08 3.04 -14.84
N SER A 178 -5.10 3.56 -15.59
CA SER A 178 -4.64 2.99 -16.87
C SER A 178 -4.07 1.56 -16.78
N GLN A 179 -3.87 1.01 -15.58
CA GLN A 179 -3.39 -0.35 -15.38
C GLN A 179 -3.79 -0.82 -13.98
N ASP A 180 -4.39 -2.00 -13.89
CA ASP A 180 -4.50 -2.73 -12.64
C ASP A 180 -3.16 -3.42 -12.36
N PHE A 181 -2.71 -3.46 -11.11
CA PHE A 181 -1.51 -4.23 -10.73
C PHE A 181 -1.81 -5.75 -10.70
N GLY A 182 -2.74 -6.24 -11.51
CA GLY A 182 -3.33 -7.58 -11.41
C GLY A 182 -4.21 -7.79 -10.17
N LEU A 183 -4.55 -6.72 -9.45
CA LEU A 183 -5.39 -6.74 -8.25
C LEU A 183 -6.86 -6.47 -8.64
N ILE A 184 -7.51 -7.50 -9.17
CA ILE A 184 -8.83 -7.38 -9.85
C ILE A 184 -9.99 -8.04 -9.10
N ASP A 185 -9.71 -8.95 -8.16
CA ASP A 185 -10.76 -9.76 -7.54
C ASP A 185 -10.76 -9.75 -6.01
N ASP A 186 -11.89 -10.16 -5.46
CA ASP A 186 -12.19 -10.21 -4.03
C ASP A 186 -11.53 -11.44 -3.37
N ALA A 187 -10.27 -11.29 -2.95
CA ALA A 187 -9.57 -12.22 -2.09
C ALA A 187 -10.01 -12.02 -0.63
N LYS A 188 -11.10 -12.69 -0.24
CA LYS A 188 -11.69 -12.53 1.11
C LYS A 188 -11.02 -13.41 2.19
N GLY A 189 -9.93 -14.10 1.87
CA GLY A 189 -9.23 -15.00 2.79
C GLY A 189 -9.75 -16.43 2.75
N ILE A 190 -9.83 -17.10 3.91
CA ILE A 190 -10.45 -18.42 4.02
C ILE A 190 -11.96 -18.36 3.73
N ASN A 191 -12.42 -19.21 2.81
CA ASN A 191 -13.83 -19.49 2.63
C ASN A 191 -14.26 -20.62 3.58
N THR A 192 -14.81 -20.24 4.73
CA THR A 192 -15.22 -21.18 5.81
C THR A 192 -16.25 -22.20 5.33
N MET A 193 -17.20 -21.80 4.48
CA MET A 193 -18.24 -22.68 3.95
C MET A 193 -17.69 -23.74 2.97
N ARG A 194 -16.66 -23.40 2.20
CA ARG A 194 -15.97 -24.40 1.37
C ARG A 194 -15.02 -25.26 2.18
N ARG A 195 -14.28 -24.65 3.13
CA ARG A 195 -13.32 -25.36 3.99
C ARG A 195 -13.98 -26.38 4.93
N SER A 196 -15.22 -26.17 5.33
CA SER A 196 -15.97 -27.12 6.16
C SER A 196 -16.51 -28.32 5.38
N LYS A 197 -16.47 -28.29 4.05
CA LYS A 197 -16.92 -29.39 3.19
C LYS A 197 -15.72 -30.17 2.68
N LEU A 198 -15.84 -31.48 2.63
CA LEU A 198 -14.85 -32.34 1.99
C LEU A 198 -14.96 -32.20 0.46
N PRO A 199 -13.85 -32.38 -0.29
CA PRO A 199 -13.90 -32.46 -1.74
C PRO A 199 -14.86 -33.59 -2.17
N GLY A 200 -15.62 -33.36 -3.24
CA GLY A 200 -16.71 -34.26 -3.64
C GLY A 200 -16.24 -35.59 -4.22
N ASP A 201 -15.07 -35.61 -4.86
CA ASP A 201 -14.45 -36.81 -5.43
C ASP A 201 -12.92 -36.77 -5.24
N PHE A 202 -12.24 -37.88 -5.54
CA PHE A 202 -10.78 -37.99 -5.37
C PHE A 202 -9.97 -37.15 -6.36
N ASN A 203 -10.55 -36.72 -7.48
CA ASN A 203 -9.85 -35.99 -8.53
C ASN A 203 -10.04 -34.47 -8.45
N THR A 204 -10.90 -33.98 -7.54
CA THR A 204 -11.22 -32.56 -7.41
C THR A 204 -10.30 -31.87 -6.40
N SER A 205 -9.62 -30.84 -6.89
CA SER A 205 -8.95 -29.85 -6.06
C SER A 205 -9.82 -28.59 -5.95
N VAL A 206 -10.29 -28.28 -4.75
CA VAL A 206 -11.16 -27.14 -4.47
C VAL A 206 -10.35 -26.00 -3.86
N VAL A 207 -10.49 -24.78 -4.37
CA VAL A 207 -9.93 -23.57 -3.75
C VAL A 207 -10.80 -23.18 -2.56
N VAL A 208 -10.21 -23.23 -1.36
CA VAL A 208 -10.85 -22.94 -0.07
C VAL A 208 -10.34 -21.64 0.58
N GLY A 209 -9.35 -20.97 -0.02
CA GLY A 209 -8.91 -19.65 0.42
C GLY A 209 -8.12 -18.92 -0.65
N LYS A 210 -8.16 -17.58 -0.62
CA LYS A 210 -7.44 -16.72 -1.56
C LYS A 210 -6.97 -15.43 -0.90
N TRP A 211 -5.74 -15.04 -1.24
CA TRP A 211 -5.02 -13.86 -0.76
C TRP A 211 -4.20 -13.23 -1.86
N TYR A 212 -3.72 -12.03 -1.56
CA TYR A 212 -2.62 -11.40 -2.26
C TYR A 212 -1.41 -11.20 -1.34
N VAL A 213 -0.23 -11.24 -1.93
CA VAL A 213 1.04 -10.96 -1.26
C VAL A 213 1.78 -9.89 -2.05
N PRO A 214 1.94 -8.67 -1.52
CA PRO A 214 2.77 -7.65 -2.13
C PRO A 214 4.20 -8.14 -2.34
N PHE A 215 4.82 -7.76 -3.45
CA PHE A 215 6.14 -8.26 -3.85
C PHE A 215 7.24 -8.01 -2.83
N ILE A 216 7.12 -6.98 -1.99
CA ILE A 216 8.07 -6.67 -0.90
C ILE A 216 8.22 -7.82 0.11
N PHE A 217 7.28 -8.77 0.14
CA PHE A 217 7.33 -9.96 1.01
C PHE A 217 7.73 -11.24 0.25
N VAL A 218 8.07 -11.17 -1.04
CA VAL A 218 8.32 -12.33 -1.91
C VAL A 218 9.72 -12.29 -2.51
N LYS A 219 10.55 -13.29 -2.17
CA LYS A 219 11.88 -13.46 -2.76
C LYS A 219 11.78 -14.31 -4.04
N GLU A 220 11.74 -13.68 -5.20
CA GLU A 220 11.73 -14.38 -6.50
C GLU A 220 12.68 -13.75 -7.53
N ARG A 221 12.69 -12.42 -7.65
CA ARG A 221 13.53 -11.67 -8.60
C ARG A 221 14.05 -10.39 -7.93
N ASP A 222 14.78 -9.57 -8.69
CA ASP A 222 15.09 -8.21 -8.26
C ASP A 222 13.81 -7.38 -8.10
N ALA A 223 13.79 -6.52 -7.09
CA ALA A 223 12.63 -5.71 -6.72
C ALA A 223 12.13 -4.82 -7.88
N LYS A 224 13.06 -4.34 -8.72
CA LYS A 224 12.76 -3.48 -9.88
C LYS A 224 12.01 -4.24 -10.97
N ALA A 225 12.33 -5.50 -11.22
CA ALA A 225 11.58 -6.37 -12.12
C ALA A 225 10.22 -6.75 -11.54
N GLN A 226 10.16 -7.08 -10.25
CA GLN A 226 8.92 -7.50 -9.57
C GLN A 226 7.88 -6.38 -9.56
N ILE A 227 8.24 -5.16 -9.14
CA ILE A 227 7.27 -4.04 -9.10
C ILE A 227 6.68 -3.71 -10.48
N LYS A 228 7.39 -4.05 -11.57
CA LYS A 228 6.96 -3.79 -12.94
C LYS A 228 6.07 -4.90 -13.53
N ARG A 229 6.25 -6.15 -13.10
CA ARG A 229 5.60 -7.33 -13.71
C ARG A 229 4.62 -8.04 -12.76
N SER A 230 4.87 -7.97 -11.46
CA SER A 230 4.26 -8.83 -10.44
C SER A 230 4.20 -8.09 -9.10
N THR A 231 3.53 -6.94 -9.05
CA THR A 231 3.42 -6.13 -7.81
C THR A 231 2.69 -6.87 -6.70
N TYR A 232 1.65 -7.63 -7.04
CA TYR A 232 0.90 -8.47 -6.11
C TYR A 232 0.85 -9.91 -6.62
N TYR A 233 1.30 -10.86 -5.80
CA TYR A 233 1.24 -12.28 -6.07
C TYR A 233 -0.09 -12.85 -5.54
N SER A 234 -0.79 -13.62 -6.37
CA SER A 234 -1.97 -14.36 -5.92
C SER A 234 -1.53 -15.61 -5.14
N MET A 235 -2.09 -15.81 -3.95
CA MET A 235 -1.86 -16.99 -3.13
C MET A 235 -3.20 -17.69 -2.88
N THR A 236 -3.26 -18.99 -3.09
CA THR A 236 -4.50 -19.79 -2.93
C THR A 236 -4.25 -21.01 -2.06
N LEU A 237 -5.20 -21.31 -1.18
CA LEU A 237 -5.25 -22.56 -0.43
C LEU A 237 -6.20 -23.52 -1.14
N ARG A 238 -5.70 -24.73 -1.46
CA ARG A 238 -6.45 -25.80 -2.11
C ARG A 238 -6.61 -26.98 -1.18
N GLN A 239 -7.73 -27.68 -1.31
CA GLN A 239 -8.06 -28.91 -0.59
C GLN A 239 -8.47 -29.97 -1.61
N SER A 240 -7.85 -31.14 -1.51
CA SER A 240 -8.09 -32.31 -2.35
C SER A 240 -7.89 -33.58 -1.53
N TRP A 241 -8.40 -34.70 -2.02
CA TRP A 241 -8.01 -36.01 -1.51
C TRP A 241 -6.69 -36.45 -2.13
N GLU A 242 -5.90 -37.21 -1.38
CA GLU A 242 -4.69 -37.86 -1.85
C GLU A 242 -4.77 -39.33 -1.45
N GLU A 243 -4.66 -40.23 -2.42
CA GLU A 243 -4.62 -41.67 -2.18
C GLU A 243 -3.27 -42.04 -1.58
N VAL A 244 -3.28 -42.76 -0.46
CA VAL A 244 -2.06 -43.09 0.29
C VAL A 244 -1.61 -44.54 0.04
N TYR A 245 -2.51 -45.41 -0.45
CA TYR A 245 -2.25 -46.84 -0.71
C TYR A 245 -3.27 -47.42 -1.69
#